data_AF-A0A2V8H4M2-F1
#
_entry.id   AF-A0A2V8H4M2-F1
#
_cell.length_a   1.000
_cell.length_b   1.000
_cell.length_c   1.000
_cell.angle_alpha   90.00
_cell.angle_beta   90.00
_cell.angle_gamma   90.00
#
_symmetry.space_group_name_H-M   'P 1'
#
loop_
_entity.id
_entity.type
_entity.pdbx_description
1 polymer ?
#
loop_
_entity_poly.entity_id
_entity_poly.type
_entity_poly.pdbx_seq_one_letter_code
_entity_poly.pdbx_strand_id
1 'polypeptide(L)'
;MIARGFIVQFPSDAQQQTRSEAEPRFDSYKAKDLSSWLWSSIDNDDSKDLDQIEYALREATGTRIYIGIADVDWFVPYDSPLDHTAWQNTTSIYTGVVTFPMLPERLSTDLSSLNENENRLAVVMEVLVSDDGRIVESAVYPAIVRNQSQLTYDGVAAWLEEKPGNHLSEASQRTLRKIANSAELQSQLRLQDATAALLRQRRHDAGALTFHTAELQPVLADGEVVDLQTRRQNRASLLIEDFMIAANQASAAFLDAKGSPGIQRVVQTPHRWDRIVELAASLGSNLPKDPAAKSLEGFLKEQQRTNPQHFPDLSLAVIKLLGRGEYVVKKPGQESIGHFGLAVTNYSHSTAPNRRYPDLITQRLLKAAFAGATPAYTADALSALAEHCTEKENDANKVERFVKKCAAAAILSKQIGAHFDAVVSGVNADGTWVRLRQPPVEGKLLIAAKGMDVGHRVRVRLVSADPERGFIDFQIA
;
A
#
# COMPACT_ATOMS: atom_id res chain seq x y z
N MET A 1 -0.90 20.44 -2.25
CA MET A 1 -2.36 20.26 -2.43
C MET A 1 -2.91 21.15 -3.54
N ILE A 2 -3.24 22.42 -3.28
CA ILE A 2 -3.96 23.31 -4.22
C ILE A 2 -3.27 23.45 -5.58
N ALA A 3 -1.96 23.66 -5.61
CA ALA A 3 -1.18 23.80 -6.85
C ALA A 3 -1.19 22.55 -7.76
N ARG A 4 -1.68 21.41 -7.26
CA ARG A 4 -1.83 20.14 -7.98
C ARG A 4 -3.31 19.77 -8.22
N GLY A 5 -4.22 20.71 -7.99
CA GLY A 5 -5.66 20.55 -8.24
C GLY A 5 -6.37 19.62 -7.26
N PHE A 6 -5.81 19.37 -6.08
CA PHE A 6 -6.52 18.68 -5.00
C PHE A 6 -7.42 19.65 -4.22
N ILE A 7 -8.56 19.14 -3.77
CA ILE A 7 -9.47 19.82 -2.87
C ILE A 7 -9.01 19.61 -1.43
N VAL A 8 -8.89 20.71 -0.69
CA VAL A 8 -8.60 20.69 0.76
C VAL A 8 -9.89 20.81 1.57
N GLN A 9 -10.84 21.60 1.10
CA GLN A 9 -12.16 21.78 1.71
C GLN A 9 -13.23 21.25 0.77
N PHE A 10 -13.97 20.23 1.20
CA PHE A 10 -15.00 19.58 0.38
C PHE A 10 -16.07 20.58 -0.11
N PRO A 11 -16.55 20.47 -1.36
CA PRO A 11 -17.65 21.28 -1.89
C PRO A 11 -18.94 21.18 -1.07
N SER A 12 -19.80 22.20 -1.14
CA SER A 12 -21.00 22.29 -0.29
C SER A 12 -22.03 21.20 -0.55
N ASP A 13 -22.19 20.79 -1.80
CA ASP A 13 -23.05 19.69 -2.23
C ASP A 13 -22.55 18.33 -1.70
N ALA A 14 -21.25 18.06 -1.79
CA ALA A 14 -20.63 16.88 -1.18
C ALA A 14 -20.80 16.87 0.34
N GLN A 15 -20.64 18.01 1.02
CA GLN A 15 -20.91 18.13 2.46
C GLN A 15 -22.38 17.92 2.81
N GLN A 16 -23.30 18.38 1.95
CA GLN A 16 -24.73 18.17 2.13
C GLN A 16 -25.08 16.69 1.99
N GLN A 17 -24.59 16.02 0.93
CA GLN A 17 -24.76 14.59 0.73
C GLN A 17 -24.21 13.79 1.92
N THR A 18 -22.99 14.09 2.38
CA THR A 18 -22.37 13.44 3.56
C THR A 18 -23.26 13.48 4.81
N ARG A 19 -23.99 14.59 5.01
CA ARG A 19 -24.89 14.77 6.16
C ARG A 19 -26.17 13.93 6.04
N SER A 20 -26.60 13.61 4.83
CA SER A 20 -27.77 12.75 4.57
C SER A 20 -27.44 11.27 4.48
N GLU A 21 -26.18 10.89 4.27
CA GLU A 21 -25.77 9.49 4.18
C GLU A 21 -26.05 8.73 5.48
N ALA A 22 -26.52 7.49 5.32
CA ALA A 22 -26.87 6.57 6.40
C ALA A 22 -26.69 5.11 5.97
N GLU A 23 -26.42 4.26 6.95
CA GLU A 23 -26.40 2.81 6.75
C GLU A 23 -27.79 2.27 6.39
N PRO A 24 -27.88 1.14 5.66
CA PRO A 24 -29.16 0.49 5.45
C PRO A 24 -29.73 -0.07 6.75
N ARG A 25 -31.02 -0.39 6.74
CA ARG A 25 -31.61 -1.23 7.79
C ARG A 25 -31.17 -2.68 7.58
N PHE A 26 -30.13 -3.10 8.30
CA PHE A 26 -29.51 -4.42 8.16
C PHE A 26 -30.52 -5.59 8.24
N ASP A 27 -31.50 -5.53 9.14
CA ASP A 27 -32.54 -6.57 9.31
C ASP A 27 -33.38 -6.84 8.05
N SER A 28 -33.44 -5.86 7.14
CA SER A 28 -34.20 -5.94 5.88
C SER A 28 -33.30 -5.98 4.63
N TYR A 29 -31.98 -5.86 4.81
CA TYR A 29 -31.05 -5.78 3.71
C TYR A 29 -30.76 -7.17 3.14
N LYS A 30 -30.99 -7.34 1.83
CA LYS A 30 -30.84 -8.63 1.16
C LYS A 30 -29.38 -8.86 0.76
N ALA A 31 -28.57 -9.29 1.72
CA ALA A 31 -27.21 -9.77 1.49
C ALA A 31 -26.90 -10.97 2.39
N LYS A 32 -25.77 -11.64 2.15
CA LYS A 32 -25.30 -12.71 3.04
C LYS A 32 -24.95 -12.10 4.39
N ASP A 33 -25.54 -12.60 5.48
CA ASP A 33 -25.18 -12.17 6.82
C ASP A 33 -24.02 -13.03 7.35
N LEU A 34 -22.87 -12.38 7.53
CA LEU A 34 -21.64 -12.95 8.05
C LEU A 34 -21.22 -12.25 9.36
N SER A 35 -22.11 -11.48 9.98
CA SER A 35 -21.81 -10.68 11.16
C SER A 35 -21.44 -11.51 12.40
N SER A 36 -21.84 -12.78 12.45
CA SER A 36 -21.52 -13.70 13.54
C SER A 36 -20.11 -14.30 13.47
N TRP A 37 -19.40 -14.12 12.36
CA TRP A 37 -18.07 -14.69 12.18
C TRP A 37 -17.01 -13.88 12.94
N LEU A 38 -15.89 -14.53 13.26
CA LEU A 38 -14.79 -13.94 14.02
C LEU A 38 -13.91 -13.05 13.13
N TRP A 39 -14.50 -12.08 12.44
CA TRP A 39 -13.75 -11.13 11.63
C TRP A 39 -12.79 -10.31 12.48
N SER A 40 -11.60 -10.03 11.97
CA SER A 40 -10.63 -9.13 12.60
C SER A 40 -10.03 -8.18 11.58
N SER A 41 -9.70 -6.96 11.99
CA SER A 41 -8.82 -6.07 11.22
C SER A 41 -7.42 -6.04 11.83
N ILE A 42 -6.39 -5.78 11.03
CA ILE A 42 -5.01 -5.59 11.49
C ILE A 42 -4.42 -4.35 10.79
N ASP A 43 -4.24 -3.27 11.55
CA ASP A 43 -3.90 -1.95 11.01
C ASP A 43 -2.86 -1.21 11.87
N ASN A 44 -2.60 0.06 11.59
CA ASN A 44 -1.74 0.88 12.46
C ASN A 44 -2.48 1.27 13.75
N ASP A 45 -1.73 1.59 14.79
CA ASP A 45 -2.27 1.97 16.10
C ASP A 45 -3.28 3.14 16.05
N ASP A 46 -3.12 4.05 15.09
CA ASP A 46 -3.89 5.28 14.90
C ASP A 46 -4.93 5.19 13.75
N SER A 47 -5.03 4.03 13.08
CA SER A 47 -5.93 3.85 11.94
C SER A 47 -7.39 3.90 12.37
N LYS A 48 -8.19 4.70 11.64
CA LYS A 48 -9.65 4.81 11.82
C LYS A 48 -10.42 4.52 10.54
N ASP A 49 -9.75 4.56 9.39
CA ASP A 49 -10.26 4.27 8.06
C ASP A 49 -10.00 2.81 7.67
N LEU A 50 -10.66 1.90 8.38
CA LEU A 50 -10.47 0.46 8.22
C LEU A 50 -11.18 -0.02 6.95
N ASP A 51 -10.41 -0.15 5.87
CA ASP A 51 -10.91 -0.61 4.57
C ASP A 51 -11.27 -2.11 4.56
N GLN A 52 -10.70 -2.90 5.47
CA GLN A 52 -10.65 -4.35 5.31
C GLN A 52 -10.73 -5.11 6.65
N ILE A 53 -11.31 -6.32 6.62
CA ILE A 53 -11.29 -7.32 7.70
C ILE A 53 -11.10 -8.73 7.14
N GLU A 54 -10.52 -9.64 7.93
CA GLU A 54 -10.28 -11.02 7.50
C GLU A 54 -10.84 -12.08 8.45
N TYR A 55 -11.19 -13.22 7.86
CA TYR A 55 -11.58 -14.45 8.53
C TYR A 55 -10.95 -15.65 7.82
N ALA A 56 -10.51 -16.66 8.57
CA ALA A 56 -9.90 -17.87 8.00
C ALA A 56 -10.54 -19.15 8.52
N LEU A 57 -10.78 -20.09 7.60
CA LEU A 57 -11.38 -21.38 7.88
C LEU A 57 -10.53 -22.49 7.27
N ARG A 58 -10.14 -23.47 8.10
CA ARG A 58 -9.44 -24.67 7.62
C ARG A 58 -10.42 -25.58 6.89
N GLU A 59 -10.04 -26.04 5.71
CA GLU A 59 -10.79 -27.03 4.93
C GLU A 59 -9.95 -28.29 4.69
N ALA A 60 -10.56 -29.32 4.09
CA ALA A 60 -9.90 -30.59 3.84
C ALA A 60 -8.69 -30.48 2.89
N THR A 61 -8.72 -29.55 1.94
CA THR A 61 -7.71 -29.42 0.87
C THR A 61 -7.02 -28.05 0.87
N GLY A 62 -6.97 -27.38 2.02
CA GLY A 62 -6.32 -26.07 2.14
C GLY A 62 -6.96 -25.19 3.22
N THR A 63 -6.81 -23.88 3.05
CA THR A 63 -7.40 -22.87 3.94
C THR A 63 -8.20 -21.88 3.11
N ARG A 64 -9.46 -21.67 3.51
CA ARG A 64 -10.30 -20.64 2.92
C ARG A 64 -10.11 -19.33 3.68
N ILE A 65 -9.75 -18.29 2.94
CA ILE A 65 -9.60 -16.93 3.46
C ILE A 65 -10.76 -16.10 2.92
N TYR A 66 -11.41 -15.39 3.82
CA TYR A 66 -12.42 -14.40 3.49
C TYR A 66 -11.87 -13.03 3.84
N ILE A 67 -12.00 -12.10 2.90
CA ILE A 67 -11.53 -10.71 3.03
C ILE A 67 -12.74 -9.83 2.76
N GLY A 68 -13.27 -9.19 3.81
CA GLY A 68 -14.33 -8.22 3.69
C GLY A 68 -13.75 -6.84 3.43
N ILE A 69 -14.12 -6.21 2.31
CA ILE A 69 -13.73 -4.84 1.97
C ILE A 69 -14.93 -3.91 2.15
N ALA A 70 -14.74 -2.78 2.82
CA ALA A 70 -15.76 -1.75 3.04
C ALA A 70 -16.58 -1.42 1.77
N ASP A 71 -17.91 -1.49 1.82
CA ASP A 71 -18.79 -1.12 0.69
C ASP A 71 -18.99 0.40 0.60
N VAL A 72 -17.97 1.10 0.10
CA VAL A 72 -17.93 2.56 -0.02
C VAL A 72 -18.88 3.07 -1.10
N ASP A 73 -19.06 2.31 -2.18
CA ASP A 73 -19.99 2.63 -3.28
C ASP A 73 -21.44 2.83 -2.81
N TRP A 74 -21.85 2.20 -1.70
CA TRP A 74 -23.15 2.46 -1.08
C TRP A 74 -23.35 3.95 -0.74
N PHE A 75 -22.32 4.61 -0.19
CA PHE A 75 -22.34 6.01 0.24
C PHE A 75 -21.89 6.97 -0.86
N VAL A 76 -21.21 6.45 -1.87
CA VAL A 76 -20.66 7.24 -2.99
C VAL A 76 -21.20 6.67 -4.30
N PRO A 77 -22.50 6.86 -4.63
CA PRO A 77 -23.04 6.40 -5.91
C PRO A 77 -22.35 7.08 -7.09
N TYR A 78 -22.26 6.36 -8.21
CA TYR A 78 -21.76 6.93 -9.48
C TYR A 78 -22.50 8.22 -9.84
N ASP A 79 -21.75 9.24 -10.29
CA ASP A 79 -22.26 10.55 -10.71
C ASP A 79 -22.92 11.39 -9.59
N SER A 80 -22.61 11.10 -8.32
CA SER A 80 -23.02 11.91 -7.17
C SER A 80 -22.01 13.03 -6.83
N PRO A 81 -22.39 14.06 -6.06
CA PRO A 81 -21.46 15.08 -5.55
C PRO A 81 -20.23 14.51 -4.83
N LEU A 82 -20.41 13.45 -4.04
CA LEU A 82 -19.31 12.74 -3.40
C LEU A 82 -18.42 12.02 -4.42
N ASP A 83 -19.00 11.42 -5.47
CA ASP A 83 -18.25 10.75 -6.53
C ASP A 83 -17.37 11.73 -7.31
N HIS A 84 -17.91 12.90 -7.70
CA HIS A 84 -17.13 13.94 -8.36
C HIS A 84 -15.97 14.43 -7.49
N THR A 85 -16.19 14.56 -6.18
CA THR A 85 -15.13 14.97 -5.26
C THR A 85 -14.07 13.88 -5.09
N ALA A 86 -14.50 12.62 -4.95
CA ALA A 86 -13.62 11.46 -4.89
C ALA A 86 -12.80 11.29 -6.17
N TRP A 87 -13.40 11.54 -7.34
CA TRP A 87 -12.71 11.59 -8.62
C TRP A 87 -11.64 12.68 -8.65
N GLN A 88 -11.97 13.91 -8.22
CA GLN A 88 -11.04 15.04 -8.25
C GLN A 88 -9.83 14.85 -7.33
N ASN A 89 -10.06 14.32 -6.12
CA ASN A 89 -8.98 14.00 -5.18
C ASN A 89 -8.27 12.70 -5.54
N THR A 90 -8.99 11.71 -6.10
CA THR A 90 -8.54 10.37 -6.54
C THR A 90 -7.97 9.47 -5.44
N THR A 91 -7.22 10.03 -4.49
CA THR A 91 -6.58 9.28 -3.43
C THR A 91 -6.39 10.14 -2.18
N SER A 92 -6.43 9.52 -1.01
CA SER A 92 -6.04 10.18 0.23
C SER A 92 -4.53 10.45 0.23
N ILE A 93 -4.12 11.59 0.76
CA ILE A 93 -2.71 12.01 0.78
C ILE A 93 -2.21 12.01 2.22
N TYR A 94 -1.25 11.15 2.51
CA TYR A 94 -0.70 10.92 3.85
C TYR A 94 0.65 11.60 3.97
N THR A 95 0.65 12.86 4.41
CA THR A 95 1.88 13.64 4.52
C THR A 95 2.75 13.26 5.72
N GLY A 96 2.20 12.47 6.65
CA GLY A 96 2.80 12.17 7.96
C GLY A 96 2.63 13.28 8.99
N VAL A 97 2.09 14.44 8.58
CA VAL A 97 1.75 15.56 9.48
C VAL A 97 0.24 15.78 9.52
N VAL A 98 -0.35 15.90 8.34
CA VAL A 98 -1.80 16.01 8.12
C VAL A 98 -2.21 15.01 7.05
N THR A 99 -3.32 14.33 7.26
CA THR A 99 -3.96 13.49 6.26
C THR A 99 -5.00 14.32 5.51
N PHE A 100 -4.95 14.28 4.18
CA PHE A 100 -5.98 14.88 3.33
C PHE A 100 -6.79 13.74 2.70
N PRO A 101 -7.97 13.42 3.25
CA PRO A 101 -8.69 12.24 2.81
C PRO A 101 -9.36 12.46 1.44
N MET A 102 -9.49 11.38 0.67
CA MET A 102 -10.26 11.37 -0.57
C MET A 102 -11.74 11.64 -0.32
N LEU A 103 -12.27 11.07 0.76
CA LEU A 103 -13.66 11.17 1.19
C LEU A 103 -13.77 11.95 2.51
N PRO A 104 -14.93 12.54 2.82
CA PRO A 104 -15.16 13.16 4.12
C PRO A 104 -14.98 12.17 5.27
N GLU A 105 -14.42 12.65 6.40
CA GLU A 105 -14.07 11.78 7.55
C GLU A 105 -15.27 11.00 8.10
N ARG A 106 -16.48 11.59 8.10
CA ARG A 106 -17.73 10.91 8.50
C ARG A 106 -18.01 9.65 7.66
N LEU A 107 -17.56 9.60 6.41
CA LEU A 107 -17.63 8.38 5.62
C LEU A 107 -16.44 7.50 5.98
N SER A 108 -15.23 7.98 5.69
CA SER A 108 -14.03 7.14 5.68
C SER A 108 -13.64 6.57 7.04
N THR A 109 -13.99 7.24 8.15
CA THR A 109 -13.61 6.82 9.51
C THR A 109 -14.77 6.32 10.36
N ASP A 110 -15.99 6.39 9.84
CA ASP A 110 -17.20 6.04 10.58
C ASP A 110 -18.12 5.13 9.74
N LEU A 111 -18.92 5.69 8.83
CA LEU A 111 -19.98 4.95 8.14
C LEU A 111 -19.47 3.79 7.26
N SER A 112 -18.39 3.98 6.51
CA SER A 112 -17.82 2.93 5.66
C SER A 112 -16.65 2.19 6.32
N SER A 113 -16.07 2.74 7.38
CA SER A 113 -14.99 2.06 8.11
C SER A 113 -15.51 0.80 8.78
N LEU A 114 -14.77 -0.30 8.69
CA LEU A 114 -15.08 -1.58 9.32
C LEU A 114 -14.75 -1.58 10.82
N ASN A 115 -15.32 -0.60 11.53
CA ASN A 115 -15.10 -0.36 12.95
C ASN A 115 -15.52 -1.56 13.81
N GLU A 116 -14.80 -1.73 14.91
CA GLU A 116 -15.02 -2.85 15.84
C GLU A 116 -16.42 -2.81 16.45
N ASN A 117 -17.07 -3.99 16.50
CA ASN A 117 -18.39 -4.21 17.08
C ASN A 117 -19.55 -3.48 16.38
N GLU A 118 -19.38 -3.08 15.13
CA GLU A 118 -20.45 -2.48 14.33
C GLU A 118 -20.77 -3.33 13.10
N ASN A 119 -22.05 -3.42 12.77
CA ASN A 119 -22.47 -4.07 11.53
C ASN A 119 -22.15 -3.13 10.37
N ARG A 120 -21.55 -3.66 9.31
CA ARG A 120 -21.14 -2.90 8.13
C ARG A 120 -21.47 -3.66 6.86
N LEU A 121 -21.68 -2.93 5.78
CA LEU A 121 -21.69 -3.49 4.43
C LEU A 121 -20.27 -3.73 3.96
N ALA A 122 -20.04 -4.90 3.36
CA ALA A 122 -18.78 -5.24 2.74
C ALA A 122 -18.97 -5.97 1.41
N VAL A 123 -18.02 -5.81 0.51
CA VAL A 123 -17.80 -6.72 -0.61
C VAL A 123 -16.76 -7.75 -0.15
N VAL A 124 -17.16 -9.02 -0.10
CA VAL A 124 -16.31 -10.12 0.36
C VAL A 124 -15.62 -10.76 -0.83
N MET A 125 -14.29 -10.85 -0.76
CA MET A 125 -13.47 -11.70 -1.61
C MET A 125 -13.16 -12.99 -0.83
N GLU A 126 -13.62 -14.11 -1.37
CA GLU A 126 -13.35 -15.44 -0.85
C GLU A 126 -12.29 -16.11 -1.73
N VAL A 127 -11.27 -16.71 -1.10
CA VAL A 127 -10.22 -17.47 -1.80
C VAL A 127 -9.92 -18.78 -1.07
N LEU A 128 -9.90 -19.90 -1.79
CA LEU A 128 -9.38 -21.17 -1.28
C LEU A 128 -7.90 -21.28 -1.65
N VAL A 129 -7.03 -21.32 -0.64
CA VAL A 129 -5.59 -21.50 -0.80
C VAL A 129 -5.24 -22.95 -0.50
N SER A 130 -4.71 -23.67 -1.48
CA SER A 130 -4.20 -25.04 -1.30
C SER A 130 -2.97 -25.06 -0.40
N ASP A 131 -2.60 -26.24 0.10
CA ASP A 131 -1.41 -26.41 0.94
C ASP A 131 -0.08 -26.11 0.23
N ASP A 132 -0.10 -25.92 -1.10
CA ASP A 132 1.04 -25.47 -1.90
C ASP A 132 0.94 -23.99 -2.34
N GLY A 133 0.02 -23.24 -1.73
CA GLY A 133 -0.14 -21.80 -1.92
C GLY A 133 -0.84 -21.37 -3.20
N ARG A 134 -1.47 -22.28 -3.97
CA ARG A 134 -2.31 -21.90 -5.11
C ARG A 134 -3.65 -21.39 -4.64
N ILE A 135 -4.14 -20.31 -5.24
CA ILE A 135 -5.56 -19.98 -5.20
C ILE A 135 -6.25 -20.91 -6.20
N VAL A 136 -7.09 -21.82 -5.70
CA VAL A 136 -7.77 -22.85 -6.52
C VAL A 136 -9.25 -22.54 -6.73
N GLU A 137 -9.86 -21.76 -5.84
CA GLU A 137 -11.22 -21.25 -5.96
C GLU A 137 -11.26 -19.80 -5.50
N SER A 138 -12.15 -19.01 -6.09
CA SER A 138 -12.46 -17.67 -5.59
C SER A 138 -13.89 -17.26 -5.89
N ALA A 139 -14.45 -16.39 -5.05
CA ALA A 139 -15.76 -15.79 -5.24
C ALA A 139 -15.77 -14.33 -4.75
N VAL A 140 -16.71 -13.55 -5.30
CA VAL A 140 -16.95 -12.17 -4.87
C VAL A 140 -18.45 -11.96 -4.68
N TYR A 141 -18.86 -11.39 -3.54
CA TYR A 141 -20.26 -11.11 -3.24
C TYR A 141 -20.43 -10.05 -2.14
N PRO A 142 -21.54 -9.29 -2.12
CA PRO A 142 -21.87 -8.38 -1.02
C PRO A 142 -22.33 -9.14 0.24
N ALA A 143 -21.97 -8.63 1.41
CA ALA A 143 -22.32 -9.20 2.70
C ALA A 143 -22.52 -8.13 3.79
N ILE A 144 -23.18 -8.52 4.87
CA ILE A 144 -23.17 -7.81 6.14
C ILE A 144 -22.11 -8.48 7.01
N VAL A 145 -21.20 -7.68 7.57
CA VAL A 145 -20.11 -8.15 8.42
C VAL A 145 -20.08 -7.37 9.73
N ARG A 146 -19.36 -7.88 10.72
CA ARG A 146 -19.10 -7.18 11.98
C ARG A 146 -17.67 -7.49 12.41
N ASN A 147 -16.83 -6.47 12.50
CA ASN A 147 -15.46 -6.63 12.98
C ASN A 147 -15.50 -6.98 14.47
N GLN A 148 -15.11 -8.20 14.84
CA GLN A 148 -15.11 -8.66 16.22
C GLN A 148 -13.82 -8.31 16.97
N SER A 149 -12.77 -7.92 16.23
CA SER A 149 -11.45 -7.68 16.79
C SER A 149 -10.65 -6.72 15.92
N GLN A 150 -10.59 -5.45 16.33
CA GLN A 150 -9.63 -4.50 15.79
C GLN A 150 -8.27 -4.72 16.47
N LEU A 151 -7.27 -5.10 15.67
CA LEU A 151 -5.91 -5.43 16.10
C LEU A 151 -4.89 -4.50 15.43
N THR A 152 -3.68 -4.49 15.97
CA THR A 152 -2.58 -3.66 15.46
C THR A 152 -1.44 -4.49 14.91
N TYR A 153 -0.76 -4.00 13.87
CA TYR A 153 0.37 -4.70 13.27
C TYR A 153 1.44 -5.09 14.30
N ASP A 154 1.88 -4.14 15.12
CA ASP A 154 2.96 -4.39 16.08
C ASP A 154 2.53 -5.36 17.20
N GLY A 155 1.27 -5.29 17.63
CA GLY A 155 0.71 -6.23 18.61
C GLY A 155 0.62 -7.65 18.08
N VAL A 156 0.12 -7.84 16.85
CA VAL A 156 0.02 -9.16 16.20
C VAL A 156 1.42 -9.72 15.90
N ALA A 157 2.33 -8.90 15.38
CA ALA A 157 3.70 -9.32 15.09
C ALA A 157 4.43 -9.76 16.36
N ALA A 158 4.35 -8.96 17.43
CA ALA A 158 4.91 -9.31 18.74
C ALA A 158 4.39 -10.65 19.28
N TRP A 159 3.10 -10.94 19.08
CA TRP A 159 2.49 -12.20 19.48
C TRP A 159 2.96 -13.38 18.60
N LEU A 160 2.93 -13.24 17.27
CA LEU A 160 3.36 -14.29 16.33
C LEU A 160 4.84 -14.65 16.45
N GLU A 161 5.68 -13.68 16.80
CA GLU A 161 7.13 -13.85 16.92
C GLU A 161 7.58 -14.29 18.32
N GLU A 162 6.65 -14.38 19.29
CA GLU A 162 6.92 -14.64 20.71
C GLU A 162 7.98 -13.70 21.30
N LYS A 163 8.05 -12.48 20.75
CA LYS A 163 9.02 -11.43 21.11
C LYS A 163 8.27 -10.12 21.26
N PRO A 164 7.71 -9.81 22.45
CA PRO A 164 7.22 -8.48 22.71
C PRO A 164 8.39 -7.50 22.55
N GLY A 165 8.30 -6.60 21.57
CA GLY A 165 9.28 -5.55 21.38
C GLY A 165 9.45 -4.71 22.66
N ASN A 166 10.63 -4.15 22.86
CA ASN A 166 10.82 -3.17 23.92
C ASN A 166 9.95 -1.94 23.59
N HIS A 167 9.01 -1.57 24.46
CA HIS A 167 8.11 -0.42 24.34
C HIS A 167 6.98 -0.53 23.28
N LEU A 168 6.11 -1.54 23.40
CA LEU A 168 4.83 -1.54 22.67
C LEU A 168 3.90 -0.42 23.14
N SER A 169 3.21 0.21 22.18
CA SER A 169 2.16 1.19 22.45
C SER A 169 1.00 0.59 23.26
N GLU A 170 0.17 1.45 23.86
CA GLU A 170 -1.03 0.98 24.55
C GLU A 170 -2.00 0.24 23.62
N ALA A 171 -2.10 0.65 22.36
CA ALA A 171 -2.92 -0.01 21.36
C ALA A 171 -2.43 -1.44 21.09
N SER A 172 -1.11 -1.60 20.90
CA SER A 172 -0.50 -2.92 20.72
C SER A 172 -0.58 -3.80 21.97
N GLN A 173 -0.53 -3.22 23.18
CA GLN A 173 -0.80 -3.98 24.41
C GLN A 173 -2.27 -4.43 24.52
N ARG A 174 -3.24 -3.62 24.04
CA ARG A 174 -4.65 -4.04 23.95
C ARG A 174 -4.81 -5.21 22.98
N THR A 175 -4.16 -5.15 21.81
CA THR A 175 -4.10 -6.26 20.84
C THR A 175 -3.63 -7.55 21.51
N LEU A 176 -2.51 -7.52 22.23
CA LEU A 176 -1.99 -8.69 22.95
C LEU A 176 -3.01 -9.27 23.95
N ARG A 177 -3.71 -8.42 24.71
CA ARG A 177 -4.75 -8.86 25.66
C ARG A 177 -5.94 -9.51 24.95
N LYS A 178 -6.42 -8.92 23.84
CA LYS A 178 -7.51 -9.50 23.03
C LYS A 178 -7.13 -10.91 22.55
N ILE A 179 -5.92 -11.05 22.00
CA ILE A 179 -5.40 -12.33 21.50
C ILE A 179 -5.26 -13.34 22.65
N ALA A 180 -4.67 -12.95 23.78
CA ALA A 180 -4.48 -13.84 24.93
C ALA A 180 -5.80 -14.38 25.50
N ASN A 181 -6.89 -13.60 25.40
CA ASN A 181 -8.19 -13.94 25.97
C ASN A 181 -9.10 -14.79 25.05
N SER A 182 -8.69 -15.12 23.82
CA SER A 182 -9.48 -15.97 22.91
C SER A 182 -8.62 -17.00 22.20
N ALA A 183 -8.87 -18.29 22.48
CA ALA A 183 -8.19 -19.40 21.84
C ALA A 183 -8.57 -19.53 20.35
N GLU A 184 -9.81 -19.15 20.01
CA GLU A 184 -10.33 -19.11 18.65
C GLU A 184 -9.60 -18.05 17.81
N LEU A 185 -9.43 -16.84 18.35
CA LEU A 185 -8.69 -15.76 17.69
C LEU A 185 -7.23 -16.16 17.46
N GLN A 186 -6.58 -16.77 18.46
CA GLN A 186 -5.22 -17.29 18.31
C GLN A 186 -5.12 -18.34 17.20
N SER A 187 -6.08 -19.27 17.15
CA SER A 187 -6.10 -20.33 16.14
C SER A 187 -6.27 -19.76 14.74
N GLN A 188 -7.17 -18.79 14.59
CA GLN A 188 -7.38 -18.07 13.34
C GLN A 188 -6.15 -17.27 12.90
N LEU A 189 -5.53 -16.48 13.77
CA LEU A 189 -4.37 -15.66 13.42
C LEU A 189 -3.18 -16.54 12.97
N ARG A 190 -2.94 -17.69 13.62
CA ARG A 190 -1.93 -18.66 13.17
C ARG A 190 -2.25 -19.25 11.80
N LEU A 191 -3.54 -19.55 11.56
CA LEU A 191 -4.00 -20.07 10.28
C LEU A 191 -3.83 -19.03 9.17
N GLN A 192 -4.15 -17.77 9.45
CA GLN A 192 -3.95 -16.65 8.54
C GLN A 192 -2.47 -16.46 8.19
N ASP A 193 -1.59 -16.41 9.20
CA ASP A 193 -0.15 -16.26 9.03
C ASP A 193 0.47 -17.40 8.21
N ALA A 194 0.12 -18.65 8.51
CA ALA A 194 0.61 -19.81 7.76
C ALA A 194 0.15 -19.77 6.29
N THR A 195 -1.09 -19.35 6.04
CA THR A 195 -1.64 -19.26 4.67
C THR A 195 -1.01 -18.11 3.89
N ALA A 196 -0.81 -16.95 4.52
CA ALA A 196 -0.09 -15.84 3.91
C ALA A 196 1.36 -16.22 3.55
N ALA A 197 2.05 -16.98 4.42
CA ALA A 197 3.39 -17.49 4.12
C ALA A 197 3.42 -18.40 2.88
N LEU A 198 2.41 -19.26 2.67
CA LEU A 198 2.29 -20.10 1.47
C LEU A 198 2.07 -19.26 0.20
N LEU A 199 1.18 -18.27 0.25
CA LEU A 199 0.94 -17.32 -0.84
C LEU A 199 2.24 -16.59 -1.20
N ARG A 200 2.93 -16.05 -0.20
CA ARG A 200 4.21 -15.33 -0.35
C ARG A 200 5.28 -16.21 -1.00
N GLN A 201 5.47 -17.42 -0.47
CA GLN A 201 6.46 -18.36 -1.00
C GLN A 201 6.21 -18.64 -2.48
N ARG A 202 4.95 -18.89 -2.84
CA ARG A 202 4.56 -19.16 -4.22
C ARG A 202 4.84 -17.96 -5.15
N ARG A 203 4.55 -16.74 -4.69
CA ARG A 203 4.89 -15.51 -5.44
C ARG A 203 6.41 -15.39 -5.64
N HIS A 204 7.22 -15.66 -4.62
CA HIS A 204 8.67 -15.64 -4.76
C HIS A 204 9.19 -16.72 -5.71
N ASP A 205 8.62 -17.93 -5.71
CA ASP A 205 8.97 -18.99 -6.66
C ASP A 205 8.61 -18.60 -8.11
N ALA A 206 7.60 -17.76 -8.29
CA ALA A 206 7.25 -17.13 -9.56
C ALA A 206 8.17 -15.94 -9.93
N GLY A 207 8.96 -15.42 -8.99
CA GLY A 207 9.92 -14.33 -9.20
C GLY A 207 9.50 -12.98 -8.60
N ALA A 208 8.57 -12.96 -7.64
CA ALA A 208 8.18 -11.73 -6.95
C ALA A 208 9.37 -11.15 -6.20
N LEU A 209 9.55 -9.83 -6.34
CA LEU A 209 10.69 -9.11 -5.83
C LEU A 209 10.49 -8.77 -4.35
N THR A 210 11.50 -9.04 -3.53
CA THR A 210 11.53 -8.59 -2.13
C THR A 210 12.25 -7.26 -2.02
N PHE A 211 11.57 -6.23 -1.54
CA PHE A 211 12.19 -4.94 -1.25
C PHE A 211 12.05 -4.59 0.21
N HIS A 212 13.14 -4.13 0.83
CA HIS A 212 13.10 -3.60 2.18
C HIS A 212 13.37 -2.10 2.13
N THR A 213 12.33 -1.28 2.10
CA THR A 213 12.51 0.18 2.19
C THR A 213 12.41 0.64 3.64
N ALA A 214 13.26 1.59 4.01
CA ALA A 214 13.13 2.33 5.26
C ALA A 214 12.31 3.59 4.99
N GLU A 215 11.06 3.60 5.42
CA GLU A 215 10.20 4.79 5.33
C GLU A 215 10.36 5.66 6.56
N LEU A 216 10.47 6.98 6.34
CA LEU A 216 10.52 7.96 7.41
C LEU A 216 9.12 8.47 7.72
N GLN A 217 8.74 8.39 8.98
CA GLN A 217 7.51 8.94 9.52
C GLN A 217 7.85 10.09 10.48
N PRO A 218 7.37 11.32 10.20
CA PRO A 218 7.47 12.42 11.14
C PRO A 218 6.75 12.10 12.44
N VAL A 219 7.37 12.42 13.57
CA VAL A 219 6.74 12.40 14.89
C VAL A 219 6.43 13.83 15.27
N LEU A 220 5.18 14.08 15.65
CA LEU A 220 4.72 15.40 16.05
C LEU A 220 4.60 15.52 17.58
N ALA A 221 4.96 16.68 18.11
CA ALA A 221 4.54 17.14 19.42
C ALA A 221 4.11 18.61 19.30
N ASP A 222 2.93 18.95 19.82
CA ASP A 222 2.36 20.30 19.79
C ASP A 222 2.34 20.96 18.39
N GLY A 223 2.14 20.14 17.35
CA GLY A 223 2.11 20.60 15.95
C GLY A 223 3.48 20.79 15.29
N GLU A 224 4.58 20.53 16.01
CA GLU A 224 5.93 20.58 15.49
C GLU A 224 6.51 19.18 15.23
N VAL A 225 7.33 19.05 14.19
CA VAL A 225 8.09 17.81 13.94
C VAL A 225 9.25 17.75 14.94
N VAL A 226 9.20 16.78 15.85
CA VAL A 226 10.21 16.60 16.91
C VAL A 226 11.16 15.44 16.64
N ASP A 227 10.75 14.47 15.83
CA ASP A 227 11.58 13.32 15.48
C ASP A 227 11.20 12.74 14.10
N LEU A 228 12.06 11.87 13.56
CA LEU A 228 11.82 11.07 12.36
C LEU A 228 12.02 9.59 12.69
N GLN A 229 10.93 8.84 12.83
CA GLN A 229 11.01 7.41 13.07
C GLN A 229 11.09 6.64 11.76
N THR A 230 11.90 5.59 11.74
CA THR A 230 11.96 4.67 10.60
C THR A 230 10.97 3.55 10.82
N ARG A 231 9.97 3.48 9.94
CA ARG A 231 9.02 2.37 9.94
C ARG A 231 9.52 1.23 9.07
N ARG A 232 9.35 0.01 9.55
CA ARG A 232 9.73 -1.23 8.86
C ARG A 232 8.52 -2.14 8.77
N GLN A 233 8.48 -2.95 7.71
CA GLN A 233 7.54 -4.05 7.62
C GLN A 233 7.84 -5.08 8.72
N ASN A 234 6.77 -5.61 9.32
CA ASN A 234 6.80 -6.70 10.28
C ASN A 234 5.94 -7.87 9.77
N ARG A 235 5.97 -9.01 10.48
CA ARG A 235 5.25 -10.23 10.06
C ARG A 235 3.75 -10.02 9.84
N ALA A 236 3.09 -9.22 10.69
CA ALA A 236 1.67 -8.92 10.55
C ALA A 236 1.37 -8.06 9.31
N SER A 237 2.19 -7.05 9.02
CA SER A 237 2.04 -6.24 7.80
C SER A 237 2.23 -7.07 6.53
N LEU A 238 3.16 -8.02 6.57
CA LEU A 238 3.43 -8.96 5.48
C LEU A 238 2.28 -9.95 5.26
N LEU A 239 1.61 -10.39 6.34
CA LEU A 239 0.41 -11.21 6.29
C LEU A 239 -0.71 -10.50 5.54
N ILE A 240 -1.05 -9.28 5.96
CA ILE A 240 -2.12 -8.49 5.34
C ILE A 240 -1.75 -8.15 3.89
N GLU A 241 -0.49 -7.83 3.61
CA GLU A 241 -0.02 -7.59 2.24
C GLU A 241 -0.36 -8.77 1.30
N ASP A 242 -0.08 -10.03 1.69
CA ASP A 242 -0.39 -11.19 0.85
C ASP A 242 -1.89 -11.40 0.66
N PHE A 243 -2.69 -11.18 1.70
CA PHE A 243 -4.14 -11.30 1.61
C PHE A 243 -4.71 -10.23 0.69
N MET A 244 -4.25 -8.99 0.80
CA MET A 244 -4.66 -7.93 -0.12
C MET A 244 -4.24 -8.27 -1.55
N ILE A 245 -3.07 -8.85 -1.78
CA ILE A 245 -2.66 -9.30 -3.12
C ILE A 245 -3.60 -10.41 -3.64
N ALA A 246 -3.93 -11.40 -2.80
CA ALA A 246 -4.85 -12.47 -3.16
C ALA A 246 -6.27 -11.96 -3.47
N ALA A 247 -6.82 -11.04 -2.66
CA ALA A 247 -8.11 -10.38 -2.92
C ALA A 247 -8.09 -9.60 -4.24
N ASN A 248 -7.01 -8.88 -4.51
CA ASN A 248 -6.82 -8.12 -5.75
C ASN A 248 -6.71 -9.03 -7.00
N GLN A 249 -6.17 -10.25 -6.86
CA GLN A 249 -6.18 -11.25 -7.94
C GLN A 249 -7.58 -11.87 -8.11
N ALA A 250 -8.27 -12.15 -7.00
CA ALA A 250 -9.63 -12.69 -7.01
C ALA A 250 -10.63 -11.72 -7.65
N SER A 251 -10.54 -10.43 -7.36
CA SER A 251 -11.39 -9.41 -7.97
C SER A 251 -11.16 -9.30 -9.48
N ALA A 252 -9.91 -9.26 -9.93
CA ALA A 252 -9.58 -9.26 -11.35
C ALA A 252 -10.06 -10.54 -12.05
N ALA A 253 -9.86 -11.71 -11.45
CA ALA A 253 -10.31 -12.99 -11.99
C ALA A 253 -11.85 -13.08 -12.06
N PHE A 254 -12.55 -12.53 -11.09
CA PHE A 254 -14.02 -12.49 -11.08
C PHE A 254 -14.58 -11.64 -12.23
N LEU A 255 -14.03 -10.45 -12.46
CA LEU A 255 -14.45 -9.59 -13.58
C LEU A 255 -14.19 -10.27 -14.93
N ASP A 256 -13.03 -10.90 -15.09
CA ASP A 256 -12.69 -11.65 -16.30
C ASP A 256 -13.67 -12.80 -16.55
N ALA A 257 -13.96 -13.61 -15.53
CA ALA A 257 -14.89 -14.74 -15.62
C ALA A 257 -16.32 -14.29 -15.97
N LYS A 258 -16.69 -13.07 -15.58
CA LYS A 258 -17.97 -12.44 -15.93
C LYS A 258 -17.95 -11.70 -17.27
N GLY A 259 -16.82 -11.69 -17.99
CA GLY A 259 -16.67 -10.95 -19.24
C GLY A 259 -16.85 -9.44 -19.07
N SER A 260 -16.53 -8.91 -17.88
CA SER A 260 -16.63 -7.48 -17.56
C SER A 260 -15.28 -6.79 -17.75
N PRO A 261 -15.25 -5.54 -18.24
CA PRO A 261 -14.00 -4.77 -18.27
C PRO A 261 -13.54 -4.45 -16.84
N GLY A 262 -12.24 -4.24 -16.66
CA GLY A 262 -11.65 -3.89 -15.37
C GLY A 262 -10.49 -2.91 -15.48
N ILE A 263 -10.16 -2.25 -14.38
CA ILE A 263 -8.92 -1.47 -14.24
C ILE A 263 -7.86 -2.38 -13.60
N GLN A 264 -6.75 -2.58 -14.30
CA GLN A 264 -5.59 -3.29 -13.78
C GLN A 264 -4.53 -2.32 -13.27
N ARG A 265 -3.81 -2.74 -12.24
CA ARG A 265 -2.59 -2.08 -11.79
C ARG A 265 -1.39 -2.85 -12.35
N VAL A 266 -0.65 -2.22 -13.24
CA VAL A 266 0.47 -2.87 -13.92
C VAL A 266 1.78 -2.15 -13.59
N VAL A 267 2.83 -2.94 -13.47
CA VAL A 267 4.21 -2.48 -13.58
C VAL A 267 4.78 -3.34 -14.69
N GLN A 268 4.97 -2.75 -15.86
CA GLN A 268 5.48 -3.46 -17.02
C GLN A 268 6.95 -3.85 -16.79
N THR A 269 7.59 -4.30 -17.87
CA THR A 269 9.02 -4.52 -17.93
C THR A 269 9.81 -3.30 -17.39
N PRO A 270 10.87 -3.51 -16.59
CA PRO A 270 11.64 -2.43 -15.97
C PRO A 270 12.08 -1.36 -16.97
N HIS A 271 11.79 -0.10 -16.68
CA HIS A 271 12.10 1.03 -17.58
C HIS A 271 13.62 1.20 -17.83
N ARG A 272 14.47 0.80 -16.87
CA ARG A 272 15.93 0.90 -16.97
C ARG A 272 16.62 -0.41 -16.57
N TRP A 273 16.26 -1.50 -17.25
CA TRP A 273 16.84 -2.83 -16.98
C TRP A 273 18.36 -2.87 -17.17
N ASP A 274 18.87 -2.23 -18.22
CA ASP A 274 20.30 -2.04 -18.49
C ASP A 274 21.05 -1.51 -17.25
N ARG A 275 20.49 -0.52 -16.57
CA ARG A 275 21.07 0.03 -15.34
C ARG A 275 20.96 -0.91 -14.15
N ILE A 276 19.92 -1.74 -14.09
CA ILE A 276 19.82 -2.80 -13.06
C ILE A 276 20.91 -3.85 -13.30
N VAL A 277 21.18 -4.23 -14.55
CA VAL A 277 22.27 -5.14 -14.92
C VAL A 277 23.63 -4.57 -14.54
N GLU A 278 23.89 -3.30 -14.86
CA GLU A 278 25.14 -2.60 -14.47
C GLU A 278 25.32 -2.55 -12.94
N LEU A 279 24.25 -2.21 -12.21
CA LEU A 279 24.26 -2.17 -10.75
C LEU A 279 24.56 -3.55 -10.15
N ALA A 280 23.91 -4.60 -10.65
CA ALA A 280 24.18 -5.97 -10.22
C ALA A 280 25.64 -6.37 -10.50
N ALA A 281 26.18 -6.03 -11.67
CA ALA A 281 27.56 -6.32 -12.05
C ALA A 281 28.56 -5.63 -11.11
N SER A 282 28.29 -4.37 -10.73
CA SER A 282 29.11 -3.62 -9.76
C SER A 282 29.14 -4.27 -8.37
N LEU A 283 28.12 -5.06 -8.04
CA LEU A 283 27.98 -5.80 -6.79
C LEU A 283 28.35 -7.29 -6.96
N GLY A 284 29.02 -7.65 -8.06
CA GLY A 284 29.56 -8.99 -8.29
C GLY A 284 28.55 -10.02 -8.79
N SER A 285 27.41 -9.59 -9.34
CA SER A 285 26.36 -10.48 -9.87
C SER A 285 26.08 -10.21 -11.35
N ASN A 286 25.83 -11.26 -12.13
CA ASN A 286 25.52 -11.14 -13.55
C ASN A 286 24.04 -11.43 -13.79
N LEU A 287 23.28 -10.38 -14.11
CA LEU A 287 21.91 -10.50 -14.58
C LEU A 287 21.86 -10.71 -16.10
N PRO A 288 20.83 -11.40 -16.62
CA PRO A 288 20.64 -11.56 -18.05
C PRO A 288 20.40 -10.21 -18.75
N LYS A 289 20.69 -10.19 -20.05
CA LYS A 289 20.52 -8.99 -20.88
C LYS A 289 19.06 -8.58 -21.01
N ASP A 290 18.17 -9.56 -21.08
CA ASP A 290 16.72 -9.35 -21.11
C ASP A 290 16.13 -9.40 -19.69
N PRO A 291 15.08 -8.60 -19.42
CA PRO A 291 14.40 -8.56 -18.13
C PRO A 291 13.92 -9.92 -17.65
N ALA A 292 14.40 -10.32 -16.47
CA ALA A 292 14.04 -11.60 -15.85
C ALA A 292 13.81 -11.43 -14.34
N ALA A 293 12.55 -11.41 -13.93
CA ALA A 293 12.15 -11.20 -12.53
C ALA A 293 12.80 -12.23 -11.58
N LYS A 294 12.82 -13.51 -11.96
CA LYS A 294 13.47 -14.57 -11.16
C LYS A 294 14.97 -14.35 -10.95
N SER A 295 15.68 -13.89 -11.98
CA SER A 295 17.12 -13.59 -11.87
C SER A 295 17.36 -12.38 -10.97
N LEU A 296 16.53 -11.33 -11.11
CA LEU A 296 16.60 -10.16 -10.25
C LEU A 296 16.30 -10.52 -8.79
N GLU A 297 15.29 -11.34 -8.52
CA GLU A 297 14.97 -11.77 -7.16
C GLU A 297 16.10 -12.62 -6.56
N GLY A 298 16.70 -13.52 -7.33
CA GLY A 298 17.87 -14.28 -6.88
C GLY A 298 19.03 -13.37 -6.47
N PHE A 299 19.29 -12.31 -7.25
CA PHE A 299 20.26 -11.28 -6.90
C PHE A 299 19.87 -10.52 -5.61
N LEU A 300 18.62 -10.07 -5.50
CA LEU A 300 18.14 -9.33 -4.32
C LEU A 300 18.24 -10.18 -3.04
N LYS A 301 17.82 -11.45 -3.07
CA LYS A 301 17.94 -12.37 -1.94
C LYS A 301 19.39 -12.57 -1.50
N GLU A 302 20.31 -12.73 -2.46
CA GLU A 302 21.72 -12.88 -2.14
C GLU A 302 22.32 -11.61 -1.52
N GLN A 303 21.96 -10.42 -2.03
CA GLN A 303 22.39 -9.15 -1.46
C GLN A 303 21.77 -8.90 -0.07
N GLN A 304 20.54 -9.31 0.15
CA GLN A 304 19.91 -9.27 1.47
C GLN A 304 20.69 -10.11 2.49
N ARG A 305 21.15 -11.30 2.08
CA ARG A 305 21.91 -12.23 2.93
C ARG A 305 23.35 -11.76 3.18
N THR A 306 24.02 -11.29 2.14
CA THR A 306 25.46 -10.96 2.19
C THR A 306 25.74 -9.51 2.60
N ASN A 307 24.78 -8.61 2.38
CA ASN A 307 24.92 -7.19 2.62
C ASN A 307 23.64 -6.55 3.24
N PRO A 308 23.13 -7.10 4.36
CA PRO A 308 21.84 -6.70 4.94
C PRO A 308 21.78 -5.22 5.36
N GLN A 309 22.93 -4.63 5.71
CA GLN A 309 23.01 -3.21 6.10
C GLN A 309 22.77 -2.25 4.92
N HIS A 310 23.05 -2.67 3.68
CA HIS A 310 22.90 -1.84 2.48
C HIS A 310 21.75 -2.27 1.56
N PHE A 311 21.13 -3.41 1.87
CA PHE A 311 19.98 -3.91 1.14
C PHE A 311 18.83 -2.89 1.00
N PRO A 312 18.55 -2.00 2.00
CA PRO A 312 17.53 -0.98 1.82
C PRO A 312 17.84 0.08 0.76
N ASP A 313 19.10 0.47 0.64
CA ASP A 313 19.54 1.43 -0.38
C ASP A 313 19.51 0.79 -1.77
N LEU A 314 19.94 -0.47 -1.88
CA LEU A 314 19.83 -1.27 -3.10
C LEU A 314 18.36 -1.43 -3.51
N SER A 315 17.48 -1.79 -2.57
CA SER A 315 16.03 -1.93 -2.81
C SER A 315 15.47 -0.64 -3.40
N LEU A 316 15.75 0.50 -2.78
CA LEU A 316 15.30 1.80 -3.27
C LEU A 316 15.85 2.14 -4.66
N ALA A 317 17.13 1.83 -4.93
CA ALA A 317 17.74 2.04 -6.24
C ALA A 317 17.04 1.20 -7.31
N VAL A 318 16.83 -0.10 -7.07
CA VAL A 318 16.14 -1.00 -8.00
C VAL A 318 14.70 -0.55 -8.22
N ILE A 319 13.93 -0.20 -7.17
CA ILE A 319 12.56 0.34 -7.30
C ILE A 319 12.54 1.56 -8.23
N LYS A 320 13.48 2.51 -8.07
CA LYS A 320 13.59 3.69 -8.94
C LYS A 320 13.93 3.35 -10.39
N LEU A 321 14.54 2.19 -10.66
CA LEU A 321 14.90 1.72 -12.00
C LEU A 321 13.80 0.88 -12.65
N LEU A 322 12.96 0.18 -11.88
CA LEU A 322 11.78 -0.54 -12.38
C LEU A 322 10.81 0.40 -13.09
N GLY A 323 10.63 1.62 -12.57
CA GLY A 323 9.64 2.57 -13.08
C GLY A 323 8.41 2.61 -12.19
N ARG A 324 7.40 3.37 -12.62
CA ARG A 324 6.18 3.57 -11.85
C ARG A 324 5.12 2.58 -12.31
N GLY A 325 4.25 2.18 -11.39
CA GLY A 325 3.02 1.49 -11.77
C GLY A 325 2.04 2.46 -12.43
N GLU A 326 1.19 1.90 -13.27
CA GLU A 326 0.14 2.62 -13.99
C GLU A 326 -1.16 1.83 -13.91
N TYR A 327 -2.28 2.54 -14.03
CA TYR A 327 -3.58 1.93 -14.21
C TYR A 327 -3.84 1.78 -15.70
N VAL A 328 -4.30 0.59 -16.12
CA VAL A 328 -4.65 0.30 -17.51
C VAL A 328 -5.99 -0.43 -17.57
N VAL A 329 -6.72 -0.25 -18.66
CA VAL A 329 -7.97 -0.99 -18.87
C VAL A 329 -7.68 -2.35 -19.44
N LYS A 330 -8.29 -3.37 -18.83
CA LYS A 330 -8.41 -4.69 -19.43
C LYS A 330 -9.81 -4.86 -20.02
N LYS A 331 -9.87 -5.09 -21.32
CA LYS A 331 -11.12 -5.47 -22.00
C LYS A 331 -11.31 -6.99 -21.91
N PRO A 332 -12.56 -7.47 -21.92
CA PRO A 332 -12.85 -8.91 -21.95
C PRO A 332 -12.11 -9.61 -23.10
N GLY A 333 -11.49 -10.76 -22.79
CA GLY A 333 -10.75 -11.56 -23.77
C GLY A 333 -9.34 -11.07 -24.12
N GLN A 334 -8.87 -9.94 -23.56
CA GLN A 334 -7.47 -9.52 -23.71
C GLN A 334 -6.54 -10.24 -22.72
N GLU A 335 -5.31 -10.48 -23.14
CA GLU A 335 -4.25 -10.96 -22.24
C GLU A 335 -3.86 -9.88 -21.21
N SER A 336 -3.52 -10.31 -20.00
CA SER A 336 -3.08 -9.40 -18.93
C SER A 336 -1.61 -9.02 -19.10
N ILE A 337 -1.31 -7.72 -19.02
CA ILE A 337 0.06 -7.16 -19.14
C ILE A 337 0.95 -7.56 -17.93
N GLY A 338 0.33 -7.81 -16.76
CA GLY A 338 1.00 -8.31 -15.56
C GLY A 338 1.72 -7.23 -14.73
N HIS A 339 2.23 -7.63 -13.56
CA HIS A 339 2.94 -6.76 -12.62
C HIS A 339 4.31 -7.34 -12.27
N PHE A 340 5.36 -6.83 -12.90
CA PHE A 340 6.72 -7.38 -12.84
C PHE A 340 7.23 -7.57 -11.40
N GLY A 341 7.11 -6.54 -10.55
CA GLY A 341 7.60 -6.61 -9.17
C GLY A 341 6.89 -7.62 -8.28
N LEU A 342 5.62 -7.95 -8.59
CA LEU A 342 4.81 -8.88 -7.79
C LEU A 342 4.80 -10.29 -8.38
N ALA A 343 5.34 -10.48 -9.59
CA ALA A 343 5.25 -11.71 -10.39
C ALA A 343 3.83 -12.28 -10.48
N VAL A 344 2.84 -11.39 -10.58
CA VAL A 344 1.43 -11.77 -10.79
C VAL A 344 0.97 -11.28 -12.16
N THR A 345 0.13 -12.10 -12.79
CA THR A 345 -0.70 -11.67 -13.92
C THR A 345 -2.11 -11.43 -13.40
N ASN A 346 -2.84 -10.51 -14.04
CA ASN A 346 -4.21 -10.16 -13.67
C ASN A 346 -4.37 -9.58 -12.25
N TYR A 347 -3.94 -8.33 -12.06
CA TYR A 347 -3.93 -7.66 -10.77
C TYR A 347 -4.63 -6.30 -10.87
N SER A 348 -5.58 -6.05 -9.98
CA SER A 348 -6.28 -4.76 -9.82
C SER A 348 -6.08 -4.23 -8.41
N HIS A 349 -6.30 -2.94 -8.17
CA HIS A 349 -6.49 -2.45 -6.80
C HIS A 349 -7.98 -2.45 -6.47
N SER A 350 -8.38 -3.17 -5.42
CA SER A 350 -9.78 -3.34 -5.00
C SER A 350 -9.96 -3.45 -3.48
N THR A 351 -8.94 -3.13 -2.69
CA THR A 351 -8.89 -3.40 -1.25
C THR A 351 -8.76 -2.14 -0.38
N ALA A 352 -8.83 -0.95 -0.98
CA ALA A 352 -8.76 0.31 -0.24
C ALA A 352 -9.69 1.42 -0.78
N PRO A 353 -11.00 1.15 -0.91
CA PRO A 353 -11.94 2.08 -1.53
C PRO A 353 -12.18 3.37 -0.73
N ASN A 354 -11.88 3.44 0.57
CA ASN A 354 -11.99 4.70 1.33
C ASN A 354 -10.94 5.74 0.90
N ARG A 355 -9.83 5.30 0.30
CA ARG A 355 -8.65 6.13 0.02
C ARG A 355 -8.12 6.03 -1.41
N ARG A 356 -8.75 5.24 -2.28
CA ARG A 356 -8.40 5.10 -3.69
C ARG A 356 -9.66 5.02 -4.56
N TYR A 357 -9.83 5.99 -5.44
CA TYR A 357 -10.87 6.02 -6.45
C TYR A 357 -10.85 4.83 -7.44
N PRO A 358 -9.69 4.31 -7.90
CA PRO A 358 -9.70 3.11 -8.75
C PRO A 358 -10.29 1.87 -8.04
N ASP A 359 -10.15 1.77 -6.72
CA ASP A 359 -10.78 0.70 -5.94
C ASP A 359 -12.30 0.90 -5.86
N LEU A 360 -12.78 2.14 -5.74
CA LEU A 360 -14.21 2.48 -5.80
C LEU A 360 -14.81 2.17 -7.18
N ILE A 361 -14.11 2.48 -8.27
CA ILE A 361 -14.50 2.07 -9.63
C ILE A 361 -14.57 0.54 -9.70
N THR A 362 -13.55 -0.15 -9.22
CA THR A 362 -13.50 -1.62 -9.23
C THR A 362 -14.65 -2.21 -8.42
N GLN A 363 -14.99 -1.64 -7.27
CA GLN A 363 -16.13 -2.06 -6.45
C GLN A 363 -17.46 -1.96 -7.21
N ARG A 364 -17.71 -0.86 -7.93
CA ARG A 364 -18.89 -0.70 -8.81
C ARG A 364 -18.95 -1.78 -9.88
N LEU A 365 -17.81 -2.07 -10.52
CA LEU A 365 -17.70 -3.11 -11.54
C LEU A 365 -18.00 -4.51 -10.95
N LEU A 366 -17.45 -4.82 -9.78
CA LEU A 366 -17.69 -6.09 -9.09
C LEU A 366 -19.16 -6.27 -8.71
N LYS A 367 -19.80 -5.23 -8.17
CA LYS A 367 -21.23 -5.26 -7.80
C LYS A 367 -22.12 -5.43 -9.02
N ALA A 368 -21.84 -4.71 -10.12
CA ALA A 368 -22.57 -4.88 -11.38
C ALA A 368 -22.42 -6.30 -11.94
N ALA A 369 -21.19 -6.82 -11.99
CA ALA A 369 -20.89 -8.16 -12.48
C ALA A 369 -21.51 -9.27 -11.61
N PHE A 370 -21.55 -9.08 -10.29
CA PHE A 370 -22.24 -9.98 -9.36
C PHE A 370 -23.76 -10.01 -9.62
N ALA A 371 -24.37 -8.84 -9.79
CA ALA A 371 -25.80 -8.71 -10.07
C ALA A 371 -26.21 -9.11 -11.50
N GLY A 372 -25.24 -9.36 -12.40
CA GLY A 372 -25.51 -9.55 -13.84
C GLY A 372 -26.02 -8.28 -14.51
N ALA A 373 -25.73 -7.10 -13.94
CA ALA A 373 -26.12 -5.80 -14.46
C ALA A 373 -25.08 -5.26 -15.44
N THR A 374 -25.48 -4.29 -16.26
CA THR A 374 -24.55 -3.56 -17.12
C THR A 374 -23.70 -2.60 -16.27
N PRO A 375 -22.36 -2.59 -16.42
CA PRO A 375 -21.51 -1.66 -15.68
C PRO A 375 -21.81 -0.20 -16.06
N ALA A 376 -21.61 0.72 -15.12
CA ALA A 376 -21.82 2.16 -15.34
C ALA A 376 -20.83 2.80 -16.32
N TYR A 377 -19.72 2.11 -16.64
CA TYR A 377 -18.63 2.64 -17.43
C TYR A 377 -18.47 1.91 -18.75
N THR A 378 -18.24 2.68 -19.82
CA THR A 378 -17.74 2.15 -21.09
C THR A 378 -16.23 1.88 -21.00
N ALA A 379 -15.69 1.08 -21.91
CA ALA A 379 -14.25 0.81 -21.95
C ALA A 379 -13.41 2.08 -22.19
N ASP A 380 -13.92 3.02 -22.97
CA ASP A 380 -13.24 4.29 -23.25
C ASP A 380 -13.28 5.21 -22.02
N ALA A 381 -14.41 5.25 -21.30
CA ALA A 381 -14.51 5.97 -20.03
C ALA A 381 -13.54 5.40 -18.98
N LEU A 382 -13.44 4.07 -18.88
CA LEU A 382 -12.45 3.44 -18.00
C LEU A 382 -11.01 3.78 -18.39
N SER A 383 -10.73 3.98 -19.68
CA SER A 383 -9.39 4.30 -20.16
C SER A 383 -8.98 5.71 -19.72
N ALA A 384 -9.87 6.68 -19.91
CA ALA A 384 -9.68 8.04 -19.40
C ALA A 384 -9.56 8.08 -17.86
N LEU A 385 -10.36 7.27 -17.15
CA LEU A 385 -10.28 7.17 -15.69
C LEU A 385 -8.95 6.55 -15.22
N ALA A 386 -8.42 5.55 -15.93
CA ALA A 386 -7.16 4.92 -15.60
C ALA A 386 -5.97 5.88 -15.77
N GLU A 387 -5.96 6.66 -16.86
CA GLU A 387 -4.98 7.73 -17.10
C GLU A 387 -5.05 8.80 -15.99
N HIS A 388 -6.24 9.33 -15.72
CA HIS A 388 -6.46 10.31 -14.64
C HIS A 388 -6.01 9.78 -13.27
N CYS A 389 -6.37 8.55 -12.93
CA CYS A 389 -5.95 7.94 -11.66
C CYS A 389 -4.42 7.87 -11.54
N THR A 390 -3.73 7.51 -12.63
CA THR A 390 -2.27 7.42 -12.68
C THR A 390 -1.62 8.80 -12.53
N GLU A 391 -2.14 9.83 -13.20
CA GLU A 391 -1.65 11.21 -13.08
C GLU A 391 -1.83 11.78 -11.67
N LYS A 392 -3.00 11.57 -11.08
CA LYS A 392 -3.31 12.07 -9.73
C LYS A 392 -2.53 11.36 -8.63
N GLU A 393 -2.33 10.04 -8.73
CA GLU A 393 -1.43 9.31 -7.83
C GLU A 393 0.01 9.88 -7.91
N ASN A 394 0.49 10.17 -9.12
CA ASN A 394 1.80 10.80 -9.32
C ASN A 394 1.90 12.18 -8.67
N ASP A 395 0.83 12.97 -8.72
CA ASP A 395 0.78 14.27 -8.08
C ASP A 395 0.67 14.20 -6.56
N ALA A 396 -0.07 13.23 -6.02
CA ALA A 396 -0.14 12.94 -4.59
C ALA A 396 1.24 12.57 -4.04
N ASN A 397 1.93 11.64 -4.70
CA ASN A 397 3.29 11.22 -4.36
C ASN A 397 4.28 12.40 -4.32
N LYS A 398 4.13 13.40 -5.23
CA LYS A 398 4.96 14.62 -5.20
C LYS A 398 4.67 15.48 -3.98
N VAL A 399 3.41 15.61 -3.58
CA VAL A 399 3.02 16.35 -2.37
C VAL A 399 3.58 15.67 -1.12
N GLU A 400 3.37 14.36 -0.97
CA GLU A 400 3.88 13.62 0.20
C GLU A 400 5.39 13.70 0.29
N ARG A 401 6.11 13.49 -0.83
CA ARG A 401 7.57 13.60 -0.85
C ARG A 401 8.04 15.02 -0.49
N PHE A 402 7.32 16.05 -0.92
CA PHE A 402 7.64 17.43 -0.57
C PHE A 402 7.49 17.66 0.94
N VAL A 403 6.35 17.29 1.55
CA VAL A 403 6.14 17.49 2.98
C VAL A 403 7.10 16.66 3.83
N LYS A 404 7.39 15.41 3.42
CA LYS A 404 8.42 14.58 4.08
C LYS A 404 9.80 15.25 4.03
N LYS A 405 10.15 15.94 2.94
CA LYS A 405 11.39 16.73 2.86
C LYS A 405 11.37 17.94 3.78
N CYS A 406 10.25 18.66 3.87
CA CYS A 406 10.08 19.78 4.81
C CYS A 406 10.28 19.32 6.26
N ALA A 407 9.63 18.21 6.64
CA ALA A 407 9.79 17.61 7.97
C ALA A 407 11.24 17.21 8.25
N ALA A 408 11.91 16.61 7.26
CA ALA A 408 13.32 16.24 7.41
C ALA A 408 14.26 17.44 7.52
N ALA A 409 14.03 18.49 6.73
CA ALA A 409 14.79 19.73 6.82
C ALA A 409 14.55 20.45 8.18
N ALA A 410 13.34 20.39 8.74
CA ALA A 410 13.03 20.94 10.06
C ALA A 410 13.84 20.28 11.19
N ILE A 411 14.08 18.97 11.10
CA ILE A 411 14.92 18.24 12.05
C ILE A 411 16.40 18.52 11.81
N LEU A 412 16.85 18.49 10.55
CA LEU A 412 18.27 18.66 10.22
C LEU A 412 18.77 20.10 10.34
N SER A 413 17.91 21.11 10.24
CA SER A 413 18.29 22.53 10.43
C SER A 413 18.94 22.80 11.79
N LYS A 414 18.60 22.01 12.80
CA LYS A 414 19.19 22.04 14.15
C LYS A 414 20.59 21.43 14.21
N GLN A 415 21.08 20.82 13.13
CA GLN A 415 22.33 20.06 13.05
C GLN A 415 23.28 20.57 11.94
N ILE A 416 23.11 21.82 11.48
CA ILE A 416 23.98 22.40 10.44
C ILE A 416 25.45 22.34 10.90
N GLY A 417 26.33 21.90 10.01
CA GLY A 417 27.74 21.65 10.29
C GLY A 417 28.08 20.22 10.76
N ALA A 418 27.08 19.40 11.12
CA ALA A 418 27.30 18.00 11.47
C ALA A 418 27.72 17.16 10.26
N HIS A 419 28.37 16.03 10.54
CA HIS A 419 28.90 15.10 9.54
C HIS A 419 28.13 13.79 9.56
N PHE A 420 27.85 13.25 8.38
CA PHE A 420 27.03 12.06 8.19
C PHE A 420 27.68 11.11 7.20
N ASP A 421 27.48 9.81 7.43
CA ASP A 421 27.72 8.80 6.41
C ASP A 421 26.53 8.76 5.45
N ALA A 422 26.81 8.73 4.15
CA ALA A 422 25.80 8.77 3.11
C ALA A 422 26.18 7.89 1.91
N VAL A 423 25.19 7.65 1.06
CA VAL A 423 25.36 7.01 -0.24
C VAL A 423 24.82 7.93 -1.33
N VAL A 424 25.50 7.99 -2.47
CA VAL A 424 24.99 8.72 -3.63
C VAL A 424 23.71 8.03 -4.11
N SER A 425 22.58 8.75 -4.04
CA SER A 425 21.24 8.22 -4.31
C SER A 425 20.67 8.63 -5.67
N GLY A 426 21.37 9.52 -6.38
CA GLY A 426 21.01 9.96 -7.73
C GLY A 426 22.05 10.90 -8.33
N VAL A 427 22.28 10.77 -9.64
CA VAL A 427 23.11 11.67 -10.45
C VAL A 427 22.35 11.97 -11.73
N ASN A 428 22.14 13.25 -12.05
CA ASN A 428 21.54 13.70 -13.31
C ASN A 428 22.08 15.09 -13.69
N ALA A 429 21.52 15.70 -14.74
CA ALA A 429 21.94 17.02 -15.22
C ALA A 429 21.74 18.14 -14.18
N ASP A 430 20.80 17.99 -13.24
CA ASP A 430 20.46 18.99 -12.22
C ASP A 430 21.33 18.87 -10.95
N GLY A 431 22.10 17.79 -10.82
CA GLY A 431 23.12 17.61 -9.78
C GLY A 431 23.30 16.18 -9.28
N THR A 432 23.87 16.08 -8.08
CA THR A 432 24.08 14.82 -7.35
C THR A 432 23.31 14.88 -6.04
N TRP A 433 22.66 13.78 -5.65
CA TRP A 433 21.98 13.63 -4.38
C TRP A 433 22.64 12.54 -3.56
N VAL A 434 22.66 12.76 -2.25
CA VAL A 434 23.13 11.81 -1.25
C VAL A 434 22.00 11.49 -0.30
N ARG A 435 21.89 10.22 0.09
CA ARG A 435 20.99 9.75 1.14
C ARG A 435 21.83 9.40 2.36
N LEU A 436 21.55 10.06 3.48
CA LEU A 436 22.14 9.77 4.77
C LEU A 436 21.79 8.34 5.21
N ARG A 437 22.63 7.72 6.04
CA ARG A 437 22.30 6.40 6.63
C ARG A 437 21.31 6.50 7.78
N GLN A 438 21.48 7.49 8.64
CA GLN A 438 20.71 7.69 9.86
C GLN A 438 20.60 9.20 10.15
N PRO A 439 19.40 9.80 10.13
CA PRO A 439 18.15 9.25 9.56
C PRO A 439 18.27 9.10 8.03
N PRO A 440 17.52 8.20 7.37
CA PRO A 440 17.63 7.95 5.93
C PRO A 440 17.02 9.06 5.03
N VAL A 441 17.56 10.27 5.14
CA VAL A 441 17.14 11.51 4.47
C VAL A 441 17.97 11.77 3.22
N GLU A 442 17.34 12.21 2.14
CA GLU A 442 17.99 12.58 0.88
C GLU A 442 18.17 14.10 0.77
N GLY A 443 19.36 14.56 0.38
CA GLY A 443 19.66 15.96 0.10
C GLY A 443 20.61 16.13 -1.08
N LYS A 444 20.79 17.37 -1.54
CA LYS A 444 21.63 17.71 -2.69
C LYS A 444 23.09 17.84 -2.25
N LEU A 445 24.01 17.34 -3.07
CA LEU A 445 25.43 17.59 -2.93
C LEU A 445 25.79 18.81 -3.78
N LEU A 446 26.23 19.90 -3.15
CA LEU A 446 26.45 21.19 -3.83
C LEU A 446 27.57 21.13 -4.88
N ILE A 447 28.63 20.39 -4.58
CA ILE A 447 29.77 20.17 -5.49
C ILE A 447 30.06 18.66 -5.47
N ALA A 448 29.72 17.98 -6.55
CA ALA A 448 30.03 16.57 -6.71
C ALA A 448 31.49 16.38 -7.14
N ALA A 449 32.16 15.36 -6.60
CA ALA A 449 33.46 14.95 -7.11
C ALA A 449 33.30 14.29 -8.49
N LYS A 450 34.29 14.44 -9.38
CA LYS A 450 34.29 13.74 -10.67
C LYS A 450 34.24 12.22 -10.46
N GLY A 451 33.38 11.54 -11.22
CA GLY A 451 33.25 10.09 -11.18
C GLY A 451 32.36 9.55 -10.06
N MET A 452 31.55 10.39 -9.40
CA MET A 452 30.51 9.90 -8.50
C MET A 452 29.36 9.28 -9.26
N ASP A 453 28.96 8.07 -8.86
CA ASP A 453 27.79 7.38 -9.39
C ASP A 453 26.92 6.83 -8.25
N VAL A 454 25.68 6.46 -8.58
CA VAL A 454 24.72 5.87 -7.65
C VAL A 454 25.33 4.67 -6.95
N GLY A 455 25.18 4.61 -5.63
CA GLY A 455 25.75 3.56 -4.78
C GLY A 455 27.15 3.87 -4.21
N HIS A 456 27.84 4.92 -4.68
CA HIS A 456 29.09 5.37 -4.07
C HIS A 456 28.88 5.84 -2.63
N ARG A 457 29.77 5.40 -1.72
CA ARG A 457 29.76 5.78 -0.32
C ARG A 457 30.57 7.03 -0.10
N VAL A 458 30.02 7.96 0.68
CA VAL A 458 30.63 9.27 0.93
C VAL A 458 30.40 9.68 2.37
N ARG A 459 31.29 10.52 2.90
CA ARG A 459 31.04 11.26 4.13
C ARG A 459 30.72 12.70 3.75
N VAL A 460 29.67 13.24 4.34
CA VAL A 460 29.16 14.56 3.99
C VAL A 460 28.97 15.44 5.21
N ARG A 461 29.17 16.74 5.05
CA ARG A 461 28.84 17.77 6.04
C ARG A 461 27.56 18.48 5.63
N LEU A 462 26.61 18.66 6.55
CA LEU A 462 25.40 19.44 6.31
C LEU A 462 25.74 20.93 6.24
N VAL A 463 25.38 21.58 5.14
CA VAL A 463 25.69 22.99 4.85
C VAL A 463 24.49 23.88 5.10
N SER A 464 23.31 23.48 4.63
CA SER A 464 22.06 24.20 4.81
C SER A 464 20.87 23.24 4.86
N ALA A 465 19.83 23.64 5.58
CA ALA A 465 18.52 23.00 5.54
C ALA A 465 17.43 24.07 5.64
N ASP A 466 16.49 24.07 4.69
CA ASP A 466 15.38 25.01 4.58
C ASP A 466 14.06 24.21 4.68
N PRO A 467 13.36 24.28 5.82
CA PRO A 467 12.10 23.56 6.02
C PRO A 467 10.97 24.02 5.10
N GLU A 468 10.89 25.30 4.76
CA GLU A 468 9.80 25.83 3.91
C GLU A 468 9.92 25.31 2.49
N ARG A 469 11.16 25.18 1.98
CA ARG A 469 11.43 24.71 0.62
C ARG A 469 11.71 23.21 0.55
N GLY A 470 11.89 22.55 1.70
CA GLY A 470 12.32 21.16 1.79
C GLY A 470 13.71 20.92 1.20
N PHE A 471 14.60 21.92 1.30
CA PHE A 471 15.97 21.83 0.78
C PHE A 471 16.91 21.38 1.90
N ILE A 472 17.84 20.51 1.54
CA ILE A 472 18.85 19.95 2.44
C ILE A 472 20.10 19.80 1.59
N ASP A 473 21.14 20.56 1.91
CA ASP A 473 22.34 20.64 1.09
C ASP A 473 23.57 20.16 1.87
N PHE A 474 24.37 19.37 1.17
CA PHE A 474 25.55 18.72 1.67
C PHE A 474 26.78 19.12 0.86
N GLN A 475 27.94 18.98 1.48
CA GLN A 475 29.24 18.97 0.81
C GLN A 475 30.02 17.72 1.22
N ILE A 476 30.98 17.30 0.40
CA ILE A 476 31.91 16.25 0.82
C ILE A 476 32.72 16.74 2.02
N ALA A 477 32.83 15.87 3.02
CA ALA A 477 33.56 16.10 4.26
C ALA A 477 35.07 16.02 4.06
#